data_AF-A0A9P9YJW1-F1
#
_entry.id   AF-A0A9P9YJW1-F1
#
_cell.length_a   1.000
_cell.length_b   1.000
_cell.length_c   1.000
_cell.angle_alpha   90.00
_cell.angle_beta   90.00
_cell.angle_gamma   90.00
#
_symmetry.space_group_name_H-M   'P 1'
#
loop_
_entity.id
_entity.type
_entity.pdbx_description
1 polymer ?
#
loop_
_entity_poly.entity_id
_entity_poly.type
_entity_poly.pdbx_seq_one_letter_code
_entity_poly.pdbx_strand_id
1 'polypeptide(L)' 'MKRFARSGGAVVRSRITDLEAFIADSEYDVVVNCSGLGSRTLLNDDHMYAVRGQVSRVKANWIFSAVLDESDDGNYIIPK' A
#
# COMPACT_ATOMS: atom_id res chain seq x y z
N MET A 1 -11.99 4.97 -3.45
CA MET A 1 -13.18 4.39 -2.78
C MET A 1 -14.48 4.56 -3.55
N LYS A 2 -14.85 5.76 -4.04
CA LYS A 2 -16.11 5.97 -4.79
C LYS A 2 -16.31 4.99 -5.96
N ARG A 3 -15.25 4.73 -6.74
CA ARG A 3 -15.29 3.76 -7.85
C ARG A 3 -15.57 2.33 -7.39
N PHE A 4 -14.89 1.86 -6.34
CA PHE A 4 -15.02 0.50 -5.80
C PHE A 4 -16.43 0.24 -5.25
N ALA A 5 -16.96 1.15 -4.44
CA ALA A 5 -18.30 1.03 -3.89
C ALA A 5 -19.38 1.06 -4.98
N ARG A 6 -19.23 1.90 -6.02
CA ARG A 6 -20.16 1.93 -7.16
C ARG A 6 -20.17 0.64 -7.97
N SER A 7 -19.06 -0.10 -7.96
CA SER A 7 -18.96 -1.43 -8.58
C SER A 7 -19.46 -2.55 -7.66
N GLY A 8 -20.11 -2.23 -6.53
CA GLY A 8 -20.67 -3.20 -5.58
C GLY A 8 -19.70 -3.67 -4.50
N GLY A 9 -18.48 -3.12 -4.44
CA GLY A 9 -17.48 -3.50 -3.43
C GLY A 9 -17.82 -3.00 -2.03
N ALA A 10 -17.67 -3.85 -1.03
CA ALA A 10 -17.82 -3.51 0.39
C ALA A 10 -16.45 -3.30 1.06
N VAL A 11 -16.38 -2.37 2.01
CA VAL A 11 -15.16 -2.08 2.79
C VAL A 11 -15.40 -2.50 4.23
N VAL A 12 -14.70 -3.53 4.66
CA VAL A 12 -14.73 -4.00 6.04
C VAL A 12 -13.41 -3.64 6.71
N ARG A 13 -13.49 -2.99 7.88
CA ARG A 13 -12.31 -2.77 8.72
C ARG A 13 -12.18 -3.94 9.68
N SER A 14 -11.19 -4.78 9.46
CA SER A 14 -10.83 -5.88 10.34
C SER A 14 -9.31 -5.97 10.46
N ARG A 15 -8.85 -6.60 11.54
CA ARG A 15 -7.45 -7.00 11.68
C ARG A 15 -7.39 -8.50 11.43
N ILE A 16 -6.68 -8.90 10.39
CA ILE A 16 -6.38 -10.30 10.10
C ILE A 16 -4.98 -10.59 10.66
N THR A 17 -4.90 -11.51 11.62
CA THR A 17 -3.63 -11.97 12.21
C THR A 17 -3.24 -13.36 11.76
N ASP A 18 -4.20 -14.11 11.20
CA ASP A 18 -4.05 -15.45 10.68
C ASP A 18 -4.83 -15.52 9.37
N LEU A 19 -4.12 -15.75 8.26
CA LEU A 19 -4.73 -15.78 6.94
C LEU A 19 -5.45 -17.12 6.69
N GLU A 20 -4.92 -18.22 7.22
CA GLU A 20 -5.52 -19.54 7.01
C GLU A 20 -6.87 -19.64 7.72
N ALA A 21 -6.93 -19.17 8.97
CA ALA A 21 -8.19 -19.08 9.71
C ALA A 21 -9.19 -18.16 9.00
N PHE A 22 -8.74 -17.00 8.51
CA PHE A 22 -9.59 -16.10 7.75
C PHE A 22 -10.15 -16.75 6.48
N ILE A 23 -9.31 -17.46 5.71
CA ILE A 23 -9.75 -18.14 4.48
C ILE A 23 -10.77 -19.24 4.82
N ALA A 24 -10.49 -20.07 5.83
CA ALA A 24 -11.36 -21.17 6.25
C ALA A 24 -12.76 -20.69 6.67
N ASP A 25 -12.85 -19.52 7.31
CA ASP A 25 -14.11 -18.92 7.76
C ASP A 25 -14.75 -17.99 6.70
N SER A 26 -14.12 -17.79 5.54
CA SER A 26 -14.60 -16.86 4.52
C SER A 26 -15.44 -17.55 3.44
N GLU A 27 -16.40 -16.79 2.90
CA GLU A 27 -17.21 -17.20 1.73
C GLU A 27 -16.54 -16.83 0.39
N TYR A 28 -15.26 -16.44 0.38
CA TYR A 28 -14.58 -15.96 -0.82
C TYR A 28 -13.84 -17.07 -1.54
N ASP A 29 -14.09 -17.22 -2.85
CA ASP A 29 -13.37 -18.19 -3.69
C ASP A 29 -11.90 -17.85 -3.90
N VAL A 30 -11.57 -16.55 -3.87
CA VAL A 30 -10.22 -16.03 -4.13
C VAL A 30 -9.90 -14.90 -3.16
N VAL A 31 -8.72 -14.98 -2.55
CA VAL A 31 -8.14 -13.92 -1.73
C VAL A 31 -6.90 -13.35 -2.40
N VAL A 32 -6.88 -12.02 -2.59
CA VAL A 32 -5.71 -11.30 -3.12
C VAL A 32 -4.97 -10.65 -1.95
N ASN A 33 -3.76 -11.12 -1.66
CA ASN A 33 -2.93 -10.55 -0.61
C ASN A 33 -2.35 -9.18 -1.04
N CYS A 34 -2.82 -8.10 -0.41
CA CYS A 34 -2.31 -6.74 -0.57
C CYS A 34 -1.84 -6.14 0.77
N SER A 35 -1.37 -6.96 1.71
CA SER A 35 -1.04 -6.54 3.09
C SER A 35 0.29 -5.78 3.24
N GLY A 36 1.09 -5.66 2.16
CA GLY A 36 2.36 -4.92 2.17
C GLY A 36 3.31 -5.42 3.25
N LEU A 37 3.86 -4.52 4.08
CA LEU A 37 4.73 -4.87 5.21
C LEU A 37 4.10 -5.90 6.17
N GLY A 38 2.77 -5.98 6.24
CA GLY A 38 2.06 -6.97 7.04
C GLY A 38 2.28 -8.41 6.58
N SER A 39 2.65 -8.65 5.31
CA SER A 39 2.94 -9.99 4.78
C SER A 39 4.11 -10.66 5.51
N ARG A 40 5.06 -9.86 6.03
CA ARG A 40 6.16 -10.39 6.85
C ARG A 40 5.66 -11.22 8.03
N THR A 41 4.60 -10.76 8.70
CA THR A 41 4.01 -11.47 9.86
C THR A 41 2.88 -12.39 9.45
N LEU A 42 2.05 -11.99 8.49
CA LEU A 42 0.85 -12.74 8.10
C LEU A 42 1.16 -14.01 7.29
N LEU A 43 2.27 -14.02 6.55
CA LEU A 43 2.66 -15.08 5.62
C LEU A 43 4.09 -15.56 5.82
N ASN A 44 4.78 -15.11 6.87
CA ASN A 44 6.20 -15.40 7.10
C ASN A 44 7.09 -15.04 5.90
N ASP A 45 6.76 -13.94 5.19
CA ASP A 45 7.56 -13.44 4.07
C ASP A 45 8.80 -12.71 4.58
N ASP A 46 9.90 -13.45 4.77
CA ASP A 46 11.18 -12.93 5.26
C ASP A 46 11.88 -11.99 4.28
N HIS A 47 11.50 -12.02 3.00
CA HIS A 47 11.98 -11.07 1.99
C HIS A 47 11.29 -9.71 2.06
N MET A 48 10.20 -9.59 2.83
CA MET A 48 9.49 -8.34 3.04
C MET A 48 10.17 -7.50 4.14
N TYR A 49 10.71 -6.34 3.76
CA TYR A 49 11.35 -5.40 4.68
C TYR A 49 10.96 -3.95 4.39
N ALA A 50 11.05 -3.09 5.41
CA ALA A 50 10.73 -1.68 5.29
C ALA A 50 11.91 -0.88 4.72
N VAL A 51 11.62 -0.01 3.76
CA VAL A 51 12.52 1.06 3.31
C VAL A 51 11.94 2.38 3.80
N ARG A 52 12.68 3.09 4.66
CA ARG A 52 12.22 4.34 5.25
C ARG A 52 12.40 5.49 4.25
N GLY A 53 11.30 6.10 3.83
CA GLY A 53 11.29 7.35 3.07
C GLY A 53 10.84 8.53 3.93
N GLN A 54 11.54 9.66 3.85
CA GLN A 54 11.15 10.91 4.49
C GLN A 54 10.85 11.97 3.42
N VAL A 55 9.76 12.72 3.59
CA VAL A 55 9.31 13.74 2.62
C VAL A 55 8.98 15.06 3.29
N SER A 56 9.27 16.16 2.60
CA SER A 56 8.84 17.51 2.95
C SER A 56 7.63 17.92 2.11
N ARG A 57 6.54 18.33 2.75
CA ARG A 57 5.35 18.84 2.04
C ARG A 57 5.42 20.35 1.96
N VAL A 58 5.34 20.89 0.74
CA VAL A 58 5.45 22.33 0.46
C VAL A 58 4.23 22.84 -0.29
N LYS A 59 3.94 24.15 -0.16
CA LYS A 59 2.94 24.85 -0.97
C LYS A 59 3.66 25.59 -2.10
N ALA A 60 3.62 25.04 -3.30
CA ALA A 60 4.27 25.59 -4.48
C ALA A 60 3.38 25.38 -5.72
N ASN A 61 2.29 26.14 -5.81
CA ASN A 61 1.25 25.98 -6.84
C ASN A 61 1.73 26.28 -8.28
N TRP A 62 2.99 26.71 -8.44
CA TRP A 62 3.62 27.01 -9.73
C TRP A 62 4.47 25.85 -10.29
N ILE A 63 4.61 24.73 -9.56
CA ILE A 63 5.34 23.55 -10.03
C ILE A 63 4.37 22.57 -10.67
N PHE A 64 4.57 22.28 -11.96
CA PHE A 64 3.70 21.40 -12.75
C PHE A 64 4.41 20.17 -13.32
N SER A 65 5.73 20.08 -13.13
CA SER A 65 6.56 18.98 -13.63
C SER A 65 7.28 18.29 -12.49
N ALA A 66 7.45 16.98 -12.62
CA ALA A 66 8.28 16.22 -11.71
C ALA A 66 9.76 16.41 -12.05
N VAL A 67 10.61 16.38 -11.03
CA VAL A 67 12.06 16.30 -11.16
C VAL A 67 12.50 15.05 -10.42
N LEU A 68 13.24 14.18 -11.11
CA LEU A 68 13.76 12.93 -10.59
C LEU A 68 15.28 12.96 -10.78
N ASP A 69 16.01 12.83 -9.68
CA ASP A 69 17.44 12.64 -9.68
C ASP A 69 17.73 11.14 -9.62
N GLU A 70 18.48 10.64 -10.60
CA GLU A 70 18.82 9.22 -10.75
C GLU A 70 20.09 8.83 -9.98
N SER A 71 20.66 9.74 -9.17
CA SER A 71 21.77 9.43 -8.27
C SER A 71 21.37 8.40 -7.21
N ASP A 72 22.37 7.69 -6.66
CA ASP A 72 22.15 6.65 -5.63
C ASP A 72 21.46 7.20 -4.36
N ASP A 73 21.66 8.48 -4.04
CA ASP A 73 21.03 9.17 -2.91
C ASP A 73 19.59 9.67 -3.22
N GLY A 74 19.22 9.72 -4.51
CA GLY A 74 17.87 9.85 -5.05
C GLY A 74 17.04 11.02 -4.49
N ASN A 75 17.11 12.19 -5.14
CA ASN A 75 16.21 13.32 -4.84
C ASN A 75 15.00 13.35 -5.77
N TYR A 76 13.84 13.79 -5.26
CA TYR A 76 12.66 13.99 -6.11
C TYR A 76 11.79 15.16 -5.68
N ILE A 77 11.20 15.82 -6.68
CA ILE A 77 10.12 16.80 -6.53
C ILE A 77 8.94 16.29 -7.34
N ILE A 78 7.83 16.01 -6.66
CA ILE A 78 6.61 15.49 -7.30
C ILE A 78 5.45 16.44 -6.98
N PRO A 79 4.89 17.16 -7.98
CA PRO A 79 3.69 17.97 -7.77
C PRO A 79 2.47 17.07 -7.48
N LYS A 80 1.55 17.56 -6.65
CA LYS A 80 0.37 16.79 -6.19
C LYS A 80 -0.91 17.61 -6.25
#